data_AF-A0A7Y5V104-F1
#
_entry.id   AF-A0A7Y5V104-F1
#
_cell.length_a   1.000
_cell.length_b   1.000
_cell.length_c   1.000
_cell.angle_alpha   90.00
_cell.angle_beta   90.00
_cell.angle_gamma   90.00
#
_symmetry.space_group_name_H-M   'P 1'
#
loop_
_entity.id
_entity.type
_entity.pdbx_description
1 polymer ?
#
loop_
_entity_poly.entity_id
_entity_poly.type
_entity_poly.pdbx_seq_one_letter_code
_entity_poly.pdbx_strand_id
1 'polypeptide(L)'
;MTRTLERKIGRMCFVGFEGLTPPGYLLDWIRAGRVGGVILFTRNIDSPEQVIALTDALQAAAGPEGLVISIDQEGGAIARLHADKGFSEVPGAMALAAAQEGERHAERVAGILGAELRALGIHWNYAPCVDLFYNAGNPSLGTRSFGDEPERAGRLAAAVVRGLQSQGVAACAKHFPGLGSTALDTHIDLPIDDRSLDWLLATDLEPYRRVIDTGILSVMVTHTLISALDAALPATLSPVVVQRLLREELGFDGVVSTDCLEMGAITRHFTPGETTVLVALAGIDAILFSHTPARQAEAYDALLNAAQSGRLPMAIIDAANRRLDAFRAAILKPRGDRGVIRSAAHLHDARTAARAGVALVKGDAGIAGGLLHGRVGVVEFPSSLESGIVEQGGLTGFARQMRQFAPETDLLVWRAADQEAALALAARCDTLIVATRGAHLDEARVDAARQILRASRRSVLAALRSPFDAELFMDDAGAILCTFGDAEPQLAALVEVLVGQVVPSGRLPLEARAR
;
A
#
# COMPACT_ATOMS: atom_id res chain seq x y z
N MET A 1 -1.83 -31.10 22.88
CA MET A 1 -0.54 -31.77 22.57
C MET A 1 0.49 -30.69 22.30
N THR A 2 1.71 -30.86 22.81
CA THR A 2 2.84 -29.96 22.55
C THR A 2 3.27 -30.09 21.08
N ARG A 3 3.39 -28.96 20.35
CA ARG A 3 3.88 -28.94 18.96
C ARG A 3 5.32 -29.45 18.87
N THR A 4 5.64 -30.22 17.82
CA THR A 4 7.04 -30.57 17.50
C THR A 4 7.84 -29.34 17.10
N LEU A 5 9.17 -29.43 17.15
CA LEU A 5 10.05 -28.31 16.77
C LEU A 5 9.82 -27.92 15.30
N GLU A 6 9.71 -28.89 14.40
CA GLU A 6 9.44 -28.70 12.97
C GLU A 6 8.19 -27.86 12.74
N ARG A 7 7.09 -28.18 13.44
CA ARG A 7 5.84 -27.42 13.33
C ARG A 7 5.95 -26.04 13.96
N LYS A 8 6.75 -25.86 15.02
CA LYS A 8 7.01 -24.54 15.62
C LYS A 8 7.78 -23.63 14.65
N ILE A 9 8.80 -24.17 13.98
CA ILE A 9 9.55 -23.45 12.94
C ILE A 9 8.66 -23.15 11.76
N GLY A 10 7.94 -24.14 11.24
CA GLY A 10 7.04 -23.94 10.11
C GLY A 10 5.97 -22.90 10.39
N ARG A 11 5.49 -22.78 11.64
CA ARG A 11 4.54 -21.74 12.04
C ARG A 11 5.06 -20.31 11.85
N MET A 12 6.38 -20.10 11.91
CA MET A 12 7.03 -18.81 11.70
C MET A 12 7.26 -18.49 10.22
N CYS A 13 7.16 -19.48 9.32
CA CYS A 13 7.45 -19.30 7.89
C CYS A 13 6.21 -18.85 7.10
N PHE A 14 6.32 -17.71 6.41
CA PHE A 14 5.30 -17.16 5.52
C PHE A 14 5.82 -17.08 4.09
N VAL A 15 5.04 -17.58 3.13
CA VAL A 15 5.52 -17.77 1.76
C VAL A 15 4.52 -17.25 0.72
N GLY A 16 5.01 -16.81 -0.44
CA GLY A 16 4.17 -16.60 -1.62
C GLY A 16 4.45 -17.65 -2.71
N PHE A 17 3.72 -17.57 -3.83
CA PHE A 17 3.87 -18.51 -4.94
C PHE A 17 3.41 -17.89 -6.27
N GLU A 18 3.73 -18.56 -7.37
CA GLU A 18 3.32 -18.20 -8.73
C GLU A 18 2.05 -18.95 -9.17
N GLY A 19 1.20 -18.27 -9.94
CA GLY A 19 0.01 -18.85 -10.56
C GLY A 19 -1.30 -18.65 -9.79
N LEU A 20 -2.40 -19.01 -10.46
CA LEU A 20 -3.78 -18.82 -9.99
C LEU A 20 -4.32 -19.99 -9.16
N THR A 21 -3.51 -21.03 -8.95
CA THR A 21 -3.84 -22.18 -8.09
C THR A 21 -2.63 -22.55 -7.24
N PRO A 22 -2.82 -23.05 -6.00
CA PRO A 22 -1.69 -23.46 -5.17
C PRO A 22 -0.90 -24.60 -5.83
N PRO A 23 0.42 -24.46 -6.00
CA PRO A 23 1.23 -25.53 -6.58
C PRO A 23 1.36 -26.71 -5.61
N GLY A 24 1.57 -27.91 -6.16
CA GLY A 24 1.62 -29.16 -5.37
C GLY A 24 2.61 -29.12 -4.21
N TYR A 25 3.83 -28.60 -4.44
CA TYR A 25 4.87 -28.50 -3.40
C TYR A 25 4.41 -27.66 -2.20
N LEU A 26 3.65 -26.59 -2.44
CA LEU A 26 3.15 -25.70 -1.37
C LEU A 26 2.09 -26.42 -0.55
N LEU A 27 1.18 -27.14 -1.21
CA LEU A 27 0.17 -27.95 -0.51
C LEU A 27 0.83 -29.02 0.36
N ASP A 28 1.91 -29.64 -0.11
CA ASP A 28 2.66 -30.63 0.66
C ASP A 28 3.38 -30.00 1.87
N TRP A 29 3.98 -28.81 1.71
CA TRP A 29 4.57 -28.07 2.82
C TRP A 29 3.55 -27.66 3.88
N ILE A 30 2.36 -27.21 3.45
CA ILE A 30 1.26 -26.87 4.36
C ILE A 30 0.82 -28.10 5.16
N ARG A 31 0.58 -29.25 4.50
CA ARG A 31 0.20 -30.51 5.18
C ARG A 31 1.27 -30.98 6.16
N ALA A 32 2.54 -30.83 5.80
CA ALA A 32 3.67 -31.15 6.66
C ALA A 32 3.86 -30.17 7.83
N GLY A 33 3.13 -29.04 7.87
CA GLY A 33 3.27 -28.01 8.89
C GLY A 33 4.54 -27.18 8.77
N ARG A 34 5.12 -27.09 7.56
CA ARG A 34 6.33 -26.30 7.26
C ARG A 34 6.04 -24.83 6.95
N VAL A 35 4.77 -24.45 6.86
CA VAL A 35 4.30 -23.10 6.51
C VAL A 35 3.21 -22.65 7.48
N GLY A 36 3.36 -21.44 8.02
CA GLY A 36 2.43 -20.81 8.96
C GLY A 36 1.38 -19.95 8.27
N GLY A 37 1.74 -19.38 7.12
CA GLY A 37 0.84 -18.62 6.28
C GLY A 37 1.33 -18.38 4.86
N VAL A 38 0.44 -17.84 4.04
CA VAL A 38 0.67 -17.52 2.64
C VAL A 38 0.36 -16.05 2.38
N ILE A 39 1.16 -15.39 1.53
CA ILE A 39 0.87 -14.05 1.00
C ILE A 39 0.42 -14.16 -0.46
N LEU A 40 -0.62 -13.42 -0.82
CA LEU A 40 -1.15 -13.33 -2.17
C LEU A 40 -0.73 -12.01 -2.82
N PHE A 41 -0.43 -12.09 -4.12
CA PHE A 41 -0.09 -10.97 -4.99
C PHE A 41 -0.98 -10.99 -6.23
N THR A 42 -0.90 -9.95 -7.07
CA THR A 42 -1.66 -9.82 -8.34
C THR A 42 -1.55 -11.07 -9.22
N ARG A 43 -0.38 -11.73 -9.24
CA ARG A 43 -0.14 -13.02 -9.93
C ARG A 43 -1.01 -14.20 -9.46
N ASN A 44 -1.69 -14.06 -8.33
CA ASN A 44 -2.61 -15.06 -7.76
C ASN A 44 -4.09 -14.66 -7.92
N ILE A 45 -4.38 -13.47 -8.46
CA ILE A 45 -5.72 -12.87 -8.51
C ILE A 45 -6.21 -12.76 -9.95
N ASP A 46 -7.34 -13.39 -10.25
CA ASP A 46 -8.04 -13.27 -11.53
C ASP A 46 -9.50 -12.83 -11.38
N SER A 47 -10.26 -13.48 -10.48
CA SER A 47 -11.65 -13.13 -10.18
C SER A 47 -12.02 -13.51 -8.73
N PRO A 48 -13.11 -12.97 -8.16
CA PRO A 48 -13.57 -13.35 -6.83
C PRO A 48 -13.75 -14.87 -6.66
N GLU A 49 -14.38 -15.53 -7.64
CA GLU A 49 -14.62 -16.98 -7.61
C GLU A 49 -13.32 -17.78 -7.61
N GLN A 50 -12.34 -17.36 -8.42
CA GLN A 50 -11.03 -17.99 -8.50
C GLN A 50 -10.26 -17.83 -7.18
N VAL A 51 -10.24 -16.63 -6.58
CA VAL A 51 -9.54 -16.39 -5.30
C VAL A 51 -10.20 -17.18 -4.17
N ILE A 52 -11.53 -17.29 -4.17
CA ILE A 52 -12.25 -18.14 -3.21
C ILE A 52 -11.81 -19.60 -3.36
N ALA A 53 -11.75 -20.14 -4.57
CA ALA A 53 -11.31 -21.51 -4.81
C ALA A 53 -9.84 -21.73 -4.40
N LEU A 54 -8.97 -20.75 -4.68
CA LEU A 54 -7.55 -20.77 -4.27
C LEU A 54 -7.41 -20.81 -2.75
N THR A 55 -8.12 -19.94 -2.04
CA THR A 55 -8.06 -19.86 -0.57
C THR A 55 -8.70 -21.09 0.10
N ASP A 56 -9.77 -21.64 -0.48
CA ASP A 56 -10.38 -22.90 -0.02
C ASP A 56 -9.40 -24.08 -0.18
N ALA A 57 -8.65 -24.17 -1.29
CA ALA A 57 -7.63 -25.20 -1.48
C ALA A 57 -6.48 -25.09 -0.47
N LEU A 58 -6.04 -23.88 -0.14
CA LEU A 58 -5.03 -23.63 0.89
C LEU A 58 -5.53 -24.04 2.28
N GLN A 59 -6.77 -23.68 2.65
CA GLN A 59 -7.37 -24.08 3.93
C GLN A 59 -7.59 -25.59 4.01
N ALA A 60 -8.02 -26.23 2.92
CA ALA A 60 -8.20 -27.68 2.87
C ALA A 60 -6.88 -28.44 3.13
N ALA A 61 -5.75 -27.95 2.60
CA ALA A 61 -4.44 -28.53 2.89
C ALA A 61 -3.98 -28.32 4.34
N ALA A 62 -4.36 -27.19 4.95
CA ALA A 62 -4.03 -26.90 6.36
C ALA A 62 -4.91 -27.66 7.36
N GLY A 63 -6.10 -28.09 6.94
CA GLY A 63 -7.04 -28.82 7.78
C GLY A 63 -7.55 -27.98 8.95
N PRO A 64 -7.93 -28.61 10.08
CA PRO A 64 -8.55 -27.93 11.22
C PRO A 64 -7.68 -26.86 11.90
N GLU A 65 -6.35 -26.91 11.73
CA GLU A 65 -5.47 -25.86 12.26
C GLU A 65 -5.63 -24.54 11.50
N GLY A 66 -6.08 -24.58 10.25
CA GLY A 66 -6.21 -23.45 9.35
C GLY A 66 -4.86 -22.90 8.86
N LEU A 67 -4.90 -21.98 7.90
CA LEU A 67 -3.74 -21.25 7.40
C LEU A 67 -3.97 -19.75 7.49
N VAL A 68 -2.96 -18.96 7.86
CA VAL A 68 -3.05 -17.51 7.72
C VAL A 68 -2.85 -17.17 6.24
N ILE A 69 -3.74 -16.35 5.69
CA ILE A 69 -3.66 -15.91 4.29
C ILE A 69 -3.62 -14.39 4.34
N SER A 70 -2.62 -13.81 3.69
CA SER A 70 -2.29 -12.39 3.76
C SER A 70 -2.23 -11.75 2.39
N ILE A 71 -2.33 -10.42 2.35
CA ILE A 71 -2.29 -9.61 1.12
C ILE A 71 -1.83 -8.18 1.46
N ASP A 72 -1.28 -7.48 0.47
CA ASP A 72 -1.08 -6.02 0.51
C ASP A 72 -2.24 -5.31 -0.22
N GLN A 73 -3.31 -5.02 0.50
CA GLN A 73 -4.47 -4.28 -0.02
C GLN A 73 -4.62 -2.95 0.76
N GLU A 74 -3.74 -1.98 0.49
CA GLU A 74 -3.74 -0.66 1.14
C GLU A 74 -4.88 0.24 0.60
N GLY A 75 -5.23 0.07 -0.68
CA GLY A 75 -6.07 0.99 -1.44
C GLY A 75 -5.22 1.99 -2.24
N GLY A 76 -5.87 2.74 -3.13
CA GLY A 76 -5.16 3.65 -4.03
C GLY A 76 -4.11 2.92 -4.89
N ALA A 77 -2.86 3.38 -4.83
CA ALA A 77 -1.78 2.88 -5.69
C ALA A 77 -1.27 1.48 -5.32
N ILE A 78 -1.51 1.00 -4.09
CA ILE A 78 -1.11 -0.35 -3.65
C ILE A 78 -2.36 -1.17 -3.36
N ALA A 79 -2.76 -1.92 -4.38
CA ALA A 79 -3.84 -2.89 -4.35
C ALA A 79 -3.42 -4.12 -5.18
N ARG A 80 -4.06 -5.26 -4.91
CA ARG A 80 -3.99 -6.47 -5.77
C ARG A 80 -5.36 -6.81 -6.36
N LEU A 81 -6.42 -6.35 -5.70
CA LEU A 81 -7.80 -6.54 -6.08
C LEU A 81 -8.27 -5.31 -6.87
N HIS A 82 -8.54 -5.49 -8.16
CA HIS A 82 -8.85 -4.41 -9.10
C HIS A 82 -10.25 -4.53 -9.70
N ALA A 83 -10.79 -3.38 -10.12
CA ALA A 83 -12.16 -3.27 -10.63
C ALA A 83 -12.38 -4.03 -11.95
N ASP A 84 -11.37 -4.08 -12.81
CA ASP A 84 -11.40 -4.82 -14.09
C ASP A 84 -11.50 -6.35 -13.90
N LYS A 85 -11.11 -6.84 -12.72
CA LYS A 85 -11.23 -8.24 -12.28
C LYS A 85 -12.46 -8.51 -11.41
N GLY A 86 -13.34 -7.52 -11.22
CA GLY A 86 -14.59 -7.68 -10.47
C GLY A 86 -14.50 -7.41 -8.97
N PHE A 87 -13.45 -6.75 -8.48
CA PHE A 87 -13.30 -6.38 -7.06
C PHE A 87 -13.62 -4.91 -6.79
N SER A 88 -13.89 -4.51 -5.55
CA SER A 88 -13.96 -3.08 -5.20
C SER A 88 -12.57 -2.46 -5.15
N GLU A 89 -12.44 -1.27 -5.73
CA GLU A 89 -11.31 -0.39 -5.45
C GLU A 89 -11.74 0.70 -4.45
N VAL A 90 -10.78 1.19 -3.67
CA VAL A 90 -11.03 2.21 -2.65
C VAL A 90 -9.94 3.29 -2.68
N PRO A 91 -10.22 4.51 -2.19
CA PRO A 91 -9.21 5.56 -2.08
C PRO A 91 -8.02 5.15 -1.21
N GLY A 92 -6.83 5.63 -1.56
CA GLY A 92 -5.61 5.43 -0.77
C GLY A 92 -5.50 6.38 0.42
N ALA A 93 -4.46 6.17 1.24
CA ALA A 93 -4.21 6.88 2.48
C ALA A 93 -4.22 8.42 2.33
N MET A 94 -3.49 8.95 1.35
CA MET A 94 -3.38 10.40 1.15
C MET A 94 -4.71 11.03 0.73
N ALA A 95 -5.55 10.32 -0.04
CA ALA A 95 -6.89 10.80 -0.40
C ALA A 95 -7.82 10.83 0.81
N LEU A 96 -7.74 9.82 1.69
CA LEU A 96 -8.49 9.79 2.95
C LEU A 96 -8.00 10.91 3.89
N ALA A 97 -6.70 11.17 3.90
CA ALA A 97 -6.12 12.29 4.60
C ALA A 97 -6.51 13.64 3.98
N ALA A 98 -6.82 13.74 2.70
CA ALA A 98 -7.27 15.01 2.15
C ALA A 98 -8.68 15.40 2.64
N ALA A 99 -9.50 14.42 3.03
CA ALA A 99 -10.87 14.65 3.48
C ALA A 99 -10.94 15.29 4.89
N GLN A 100 -11.94 16.16 5.10
CA GLN A 100 -12.19 16.81 6.40
C GLN A 100 -12.61 15.80 7.47
N GLU A 101 -13.55 14.90 7.16
CA GLU A 101 -13.94 13.76 8.01
C GLU A 101 -13.08 12.51 7.70
N GLY A 102 -11.78 12.70 7.50
CA GLY A 102 -10.87 11.65 7.02
C GLY A 102 -10.89 10.38 7.86
N GLU A 103 -10.95 10.49 9.19
CA GLU A 103 -11.00 9.33 10.10
C GLU A 103 -12.25 8.47 9.88
N ARG A 104 -13.42 9.11 9.71
CA ARG A 104 -14.68 8.41 9.43
C ARG A 104 -14.62 7.70 8.08
N HIS A 105 -14.09 8.36 7.05
CA HIS A 105 -13.93 7.76 5.72
C HIS A 105 -12.91 6.62 5.75
N ALA A 106 -11.80 6.77 6.46
CA ALA A 106 -10.77 5.76 6.60
C ALA A 106 -11.30 4.50 7.30
N GLU A 107 -12.03 4.65 8.41
CA GLU A 107 -12.64 3.51 9.10
C GLU A 107 -13.67 2.80 8.21
N ARG A 108 -14.50 3.55 7.48
CA ARG A 108 -15.52 2.98 6.58
C ARG A 108 -14.89 2.23 5.41
N VAL A 109 -13.90 2.83 4.75
CA VAL A 109 -13.16 2.22 3.63
C VAL A 109 -12.40 0.97 4.09
N ALA A 110 -11.75 1.03 5.26
CA ALA A 110 -11.10 -0.12 5.86
C ALA A 110 -12.09 -1.22 6.23
N GLY A 111 -13.31 -0.87 6.65
CA GLY A 111 -14.40 -1.82 6.85
C GLY A 111 -14.84 -2.51 5.54
N ILE A 112 -14.91 -1.79 4.43
CA ILE A 112 -15.17 -2.38 3.10
C ILE A 112 -14.08 -3.40 2.76
N LEU A 113 -12.81 -2.99 2.84
CA LEU A 113 -11.68 -3.87 2.56
C LEU A 113 -11.70 -5.10 3.47
N GLY A 114 -11.91 -4.91 4.77
CA GLY A 114 -12.00 -6.00 5.74
C GLY A 114 -13.11 -7.00 5.39
N ALA A 115 -14.30 -6.52 5.05
CA ALA A 115 -15.45 -7.36 4.72
C ALA A 115 -15.20 -8.18 3.43
N GLU A 116 -14.66 -7.55 2.39
CA GLU A 116 -14.37 -8.22 1.12
C GLU A 116 -13.21 -9.22 1.25
N LEU A 117 -12.12 -8.84 1.93
CA LEU A 117 -11.02 -9.76 2.21
C LEU A 117 -11.49 -10.98 3.01
N ARG A 118 -12.36 -10.76 4.00
CA ARG A 118 -12.97 -11.83 4.80
C ARG A 118 -13.81 -12.77 3.94
N ALA A 119 -14.58 -12.23 3.00
CA ALA A 119 -15.36 -13.00 2.04
C ALA A 119 -14.46 -13.82 1.08
N LEU A 120 -13.31 -13.26 0.73
CA LEU A 120 -12.27 -13.91 -0.08
C LEU A 120 -11.43 -14.92 0.71
N GLY A 121 -11.58 -15.04 2.02
CA GLY A 121 -10.83 -16.02 2.83
C GLY A 121 -9.42 -15.55 3.18
N ILE A 122 -9.21 -14.24 3.15
CA ILE A 122 -7.97 -13.56 3.52
C ILE A 122 -8.15 -13.01 4.94
N HIS A 123 -7.12 -13.20 5.77
CA HIS A 123 -7.20 -13.00 7.22
C HIS A 123 -6.33 -11.85 7.71
N TRP A 124 -5.31 -11.48 6.94
CA TRP A 124 -4.31 -10.49 7.34
C TRP A 124 -4.04 -9.53 6.19
N ASN A 125 -4.28 -8.25 6.40
CA ASN A 125 -3.94 -7.21 5.44
C ASN A 125 -2.68 -6.49 5.92
N TYR A 126 -1.67 -6.41 5.08
CA TYR A 126 -0.47 -5.61 5.33
C TYR A 126 -0.77 -4.12 5.08
N ALA A 127 -1.65 -3.55 5.90
CA ALA A 127 -2.08 -2.16 5.91
C ALA A 127 -2.58 -1.79 7.32
N PRO A 128 -2.48 -0.52 7.76
CA PRO A 128 -2.09 0.66 6.98
C PRO A 128 -0.56 0.89 6.85
N CYS A 129 -0.16 1.58 5.77
CA CYS A 129 1.12 2.29 5.74
C CYS A 129 1.03 3.51 6.67
N VAL A 130 1.92 3.61 7.65
CA VAL A 130 1.96 4.68 8.65
C VAL A 130 3.19 5.57 8.52
N ASP A 131 4.00 5.35 7.49
CA ASP A 131 5.16 6.19 7.19
C ASP A 131 4.74 7.63 6.86
N LEU A 132 5.49 8.60 7.36
CA LEU A 132 5.26 10.03 7.15
C LEU A 132 6.00 10.53 5.91
N PHE A 133 5.37 11.37 5.10
CA PHE A 133 5.91 11.74 3.80
C PHE A 133 6.64 13.08 3.81
N TYR A 134 7.94 13.06 4.08
CA TYR A 134 8.76 14.28 4.18
C TYR A 134 9.48 14.65 2.88
N ASN A 135 9.73 13.66 2.01
CA ASN A 135 10.60 13.82 0.85
C ASN A 135 9.84 13.56 -0.46
N ALA A 136 9.61 14.62 -1.24
CA ALA A 136 8.99 14.54 -2.56
C ALA A 136 9.71 13.62 -3.54
N GLY A 137 11.02 13.43 -3.36
CA GLY A 137 11.82 12.53 -4.18
C GLY A 137 11.71 11.05 -3.82
N ASN A 138 10.99 10.66 -2.75
CA ASN A 138 10.82 9.25 -2.39
C ASN A 138 9.78 8.59 -3.33
N PRO A 139 10.20 7.72 -4.27
CA PRO A 139 9.29 7.13 -5.25
C PRO A 139 8.43 6.00 -4.67
N SER A 140 8.83 5.45 -3.52
CA SER A 140 8.25 4.24 -2.92
C SER A 140 7.10 4.53 -1.95
N LEU A 141 7.05 5.74 -1.37
CA LEU A 141 6.04 6.13 -0.39
C LEU A 141 4.87 6.89 -1.04
N GLY A 142 5.10 8.11 -1.54
CA GLY A 142 4.10 8.90 -2.26
C GLY A 142 2.72 8.92 -1.59
N THR A 143 1.67 8.60 -2.36
CA THR A 143 0.27 8.62 -1.90
C THR A 143 -0.11 7.49 -0.94
N ARG A 144 0.82 6.58 -0.61
CA ARG A 144 0.63 5.54 0.41
C ARG A 144 0.67 6.11 1.83
N SER A 145 1.28 7.28 2.01
CA SER A 145 1.30 7.98 3.29
C SER A 145 0.01 8.77 3.53
N PHE A 146 -0.34 8.98 4.80
CA PHE A 146 -1.39 9.92 5.19
C PHE A 146 -0.93 11.40 5.17
N GLY A 147 0.35 11.68 4.96
CA GLY A 147 0.90 13.04 4.99
C GLY A 147 2.14 13.14 5.88
N ASP A 148 2.48 14.37 6.27
CA ASP A 148 3.68 14.66 7.08
C ASP A 148 3.39 15.07 8.54
N GLU A 149 2.12 15.15 8.93
CA GLU A 149 1.70 15.49 10.31
C GLU A 149 1.53 14.21 11.16
N PRO A 150 2.41 13.98 12.17
CA PRO A 150 2.46 12.70 12.89
C PRO A 150 1.17 12.31 13.61
N GLU A 151 0.52 13.25 14.30
CA GLU A 151 -0.66 12.94 15.11
C GLU A 151 -1.86 12.60 14.21
N ARG A 152 -2.08 13.37 13.15
CA ARG A 152 -3.16 13.10 12.18
C ARG A 152 -2.94 11.81 11.42
N ALA A 153 -1.72 11.51 10.99
CA ALA A 153 -1.40 10.23 10.38
C ALA A 153 -1.72 9.07 11.35
N GLY A 154 -1.35 9.20 12.63
CA GLY A 154 -1.69 8.23 13.67
C GLY A 154 -3.19 8.04 13.88
N ARG A 155 -3.99 9.11 13.91
CA ARG A 155 -5.45 9.00 14.05
C ARG A 155 -6.12 8.34 12.85
N LEU A 156 -5.69 8.69 11.64
CA LEU A 156 -6.18 8.06 10.39
C LEU A 156 -5.79 6.58 10.32
N ALA A 157 -4.56 6.24 10.68
CA ALA A 157 -4.09 4.87 10.76
C ALA A 157 -4.89 4.05 11.79
N ALA A 158 -5.15 4.61 12.97
CA ALA A 158 -6.00 3.99 13.99
C ALA A 158 -7.43 3.72 13.47
N ALA A 159 -8.00 4.63 12.68
CA ALA A 159 -9.29 4.41 12.02
C ALA A 159 -9.25 3.24 11.04
N VAL A 160 -8.18 3.10 10.24
CA VAL A 160 -8.00 1.92 9.36
C VAL A 160 -7.88 0.63 10.17
N VAL A 161 -7.14 0.64 11.27
CA VAL A 161 -7.02 -0.52 12.18
C VAL A 161 -8.38 -0.95 12.70
N ARG A 162 -9.20 -0.02 13.20
CA ARG A 162 -10.58 -0.32 13.66
C ARG A 162 -11.43 -0.91 12.54
N GLY A 163 -11.40 -0.31 11.36
CA GLY A 163 -12.18 -0.77 10.20
C GLY A 163 -11.83 -2.21 9.81
N LEU A 164 -10.55 -2.52 9.57
CA LEU A 164 -10.11 -3.87 9.20
C LEU A 164 -10.41 -4.90 10.30
N GLN A 165 -10.03 -4.59 11.54
CA GLN A 165 -10.14 -5.56 12.65
C GLN A 165 -11.60 -5.78 13.08
N SER A 166 -12.50 -4.81 12.88
CA SER A 166 -13.95 -4.99 13.10
C SER A 166 -14.54 -6.09 12.21
N GLN A 167 -13.95 -6.34 11.04
CA GLN A 167 -14.36 -7.37 10.10
C GLN A 167 -13.61 -8.70 10.31
N GLY A 168 -12.76 -8.79 11.33
CA GLY A 168 -11.96 -9.98 11.62
C GLY A 168 -10.79 -10.18 10.65
N VAL A 169 -10.27 -9.10 10.06
CA VAL A 169 -9.02 -9.08 9.29
C VAL A 169 -7.97 -8.34 10.10
N ALA A 170 -6.81 -8.96 10.35
CA ALA A 170 -5.72 -8.31 11.05
C ALA A 170 -5.17 -7.14 10.23
N ALA A 171 -4.96 -6.00 10.89
CA ALA A 171 -4.21 -4.88 10.34
C ALA A 171 -2.71 -5.03 10.67
N CYS A 172 -1.86 -4.45 9.84
CA CYS A 172 -0.41 -4.41 9.99
C CYS A 172 0.14 -3.00 9.75
N ALA A 173 0.69 -2.36 10.77
CA ALA A 173 1.33 -1.07 10.60
C ALA A 173 2.71 -1.26 9.97
N LYS A 174 3.00 -0.48 8.92
CA LYS A 174 4.25 -0.58 8.17
C LYS A 174 4.76 0.78 7.67
N HIS A 175 6.07 0.97 7.50
CA HIS A 175 7.12 -0.04 7.63
C HIS A 175 8.10 0.35 8.76
N PHE A 176 8.04 -0.39 9.86
CA PHE A 176 8.65 0.02 11.13
C PHE A 176 10.18 0.06 11.02
N PRO A 177 10.84 1.09 11.58
CA PRO A 177 10.27 2.22 12.37
C PRO A 177 9.94 3.49 11.56
N GLY A 178 9.94 3.42 10.23
CA GLY A 178 9.60 4.54 9.35
C GLY A 178 10.46 4.57 8.08
N LEU A 179 9.83 4.73 6.90
CA LEU A 179 10.51 4.92 5.60
C LEU A 179 10.51 6.38 5.09
N GLY A 180 9.95 7.31 5.86
CA GLY A 180 9.54 8.62 5.38
C GLY A 180 10.63 9.50 4.75
N SER A 181 11.88 9.30 5.16
CA SER A 181 13.04 10.10 4.75
C SER A 181 13.89 9.47 3.65
N THR A 182 13.75 8.16 3.37
CA THR A 182 14.70 7.45 2.52
C THR A 182 14.47 7.78 1.05
N ALA A 183 15.52 8.21 0.35
CA ALA A 183 15.45 8.49 -1.09
C ALA A 183 15.61 7.24 -1.96
N LEU A 184 16.18 6.16 -1.38
CA LEU A 184 16.44 4.89 -2.05
C LEU A 184 15.35 3.88 -1.69
N ASP A 185 14.77 3.25 -2.71
CA ASP A 185 13.79 2.17 -2.53
C ASP A 185 14.47 0.89 -2.02
N THR A 186 13.95 0.34 -0.93
CA THR A 186 14.37 -0.94 -0.31
C THR A 186 14.30 -2.14 -1.27
N HIS A 187 13.47 -2.08 -2.31
CA HIS A 187 13.42 -3.11 -3.34
C HIS A 187 14.70 -3.11 -4.21
N ILE A 188 15.37 -1.96 -4.32
CA ILE A 188 16.56 -1.77 -5.15
C ILE A 188 17.81 -2.08 -4.36
N ASP A 189 18.03 -1.41 -3.23
CA ASP A 189 19.22 -1.56 -2.39
C ASP A 189 18.95 -1.11 -0.95
N LEU A 190 19.93 -1.18 -0.06
CA LEU A 190 19.79 -0.85 1.36
C LEU A 190 19.77 0.67 1.59
N PRO A 191 18.62 1.28 1.96
CA PRO A 191 18.59 2.68 2.36
C PRO A 191 19.21 2.87 3.75
N ILE A 192 19.85 4.03 3.91
CA ILE A 192 20.39 4.50 5.18
C ILE A 192 19.58 5.72 5.60
N ASP A 193 19.14 5.72 6.85
CA ASP A 193 18.54 6.87 7.51
C ASP A 193 19.48 7.43 8.58
N ASP A 194 19.88 8.67 8.36
CA ASP A 194 20.92 9.39 9.09
C ASP A 194 20.30 10.34 10.13
N ARG A 195 18.96 10.41 10.19
CA ARG A 195 18.25 11.32 11.10
C ARG A 195 18.52 10.97 12.55
N SER A 196 18.44 11.99 13.41
CA SER A 196 18.61 11.81 14.86
C SER A 196 17.54 10.90 15.47
N LEU A 197 17.92 10.19 16.53
CA LEU A 197 16.99 9.39 17.30
C LEU A 197 15.84 10.24 17.87
N ASP A 198 16.11 11.45 18.36
CA ASP A 198 15.10 12.37 18.89
C ASP A 198 14.03 12.71 17.86
N TRP A 199 14.44 12.95 16.61
CA TRP A 199 13.52 13.18 15.50
C TRP A 199 12.63 11.95 15.27
N LEU A 200 13.23 10.76 15.15
CA LEU A 200 12.50 9.52 14.93
C LEU A 200 11.46 9.27 16.04
N LEU A 201 11.87 9.44 17.30
CA LEU A 201 11.03 9.26 18.48
C LEU A 201 9.87 10.27 18.53
N ALA A 202 10.10 11.51 18.13
CA ALA A 202 9.10 12.59 18.18
C ALA A 202 8.14 12.58 16.99
N THR A 203 8.50 11.92 15.88
CA THR A 203 7.73 11.99 14.63
C THR A 203 7.35 10.61 14.11
N ASP A 204 8.24 9.90 13.44
CA ASP A 204 7.98 8.61 12.77
C ASP A 204 7.38 7.54 13.70
N LEU A 205 7.68 7.56 15.01
CA LEU A 205 7.08 6.63 15.97
C LEU A 205 5.70 7.03 16.50
N GLU A 206 5.26 8.27 16.31
CA GLU A 206 3.96 8.72 16.81
C GLU A 206 2.78 7.94 16.19
N PRO A 207 2.72 7.71 14.86
CA PRO A 207 1.71 6.84 14.27
C PRO A 207 1.71 5.42 14.87
N TYR A 208 2.89 4.86 15.18
CA TYR A 208 3.01 3.54 15.81
C TYR A 208 2.43 3.51 17.22
N ARG A 209 2.69 4.51 18.06
CA ARG A 209 2.07 4.63 19.39
C ARG A 209 0.55 4.58 19.29
N ARG A 210 -0.02 5.37 18.38
CA ARG A 210 -1.49 5.45 18.19
C ARG A 210 -2.12 4.13 17.76
N VAL A 211 -1.51 3.41 16.81
CA VAL A 211 -2.07 2.12 16.36
C VAL A 211 -1.87 1.02 17.39
N ILE A 212 -0.78 1.06 18.19
CA ILE A 212 -0.58 0.15 19.33
C ILE A 212 -1.65 0.38 20.39
N ASP A 213 -1.91 1.64 20.77
CA ASP A 213 -2.98 2.00 21.73
C ASP A 213 -4.37 1.58 21.23
N THR A 214 -4.57 1.55 19.90
CA THR A 214 -5.81 1.09 19.26
C THR A 214 -5.96 -0.44 19.28
N GLY A 215 -4.91 -1.18 19.66
CA GLY A 215 -4.90 -2.64 19.69
C GLY A 215 -4.66 -3.27 18.32
N ILE A 216 -3.75 -2.68 17.51
CA ILE A 216 -3.31 -3.31 16.27
C ILE A 216 -2.71 -4.70 16.55
N LEU A 217 -3.02 -5.68 15.70
CA LEU A 217 -2.58 -7.06 15.90
C LEU A 217 -1.19 -7.36 15.35
N SER A 218 -0.67 -6.54 14.44
CA SER A 218 0.65 -6.78 13.84
C SER A 218 1.39 -5.51 13.41
N VAL A 219 2.73 -5.61 13.36
CA VAL A 219 3.64 -4.59 12.83
C VAL A 219 4.64 -5.27 11.87
N MET A 220 4.92 -4.64 10.73
CA MET A 220 5.93 -5.08 9.78
C MET A 220 7.18 -4.21 9.87
N VAL A 221 8.36 -4.85 9.92
CA VAL A 221 9.66 -4.18 10.05
C VAL A 221 10.39 -4.17 8.72
N THR A 222 10.83 -2.99 8.28
CA THR A 222 11.49 -2.78 6.98
C THR A 222 13.00 -2.98 6.99
N HIS A 223 13.57 -3.09 5.80
CA HIS A 223 15.00 -3.28 5.54
C HIS A 223 15.73 -1.94 5.40
N THR A 224 15.65 -1.09 6.42
CA THR A 224 16.36 0.20 6.44
C THR A 224 17.41 0.21 7.54
N LEU A 225 18.62 0.68 7.22
CA LEU A 225 19.67 0.90 8.20
C LEU A 225 19.45 2.25 8.87
N ILE A 226 19.18 2.26 10.17
CA ILE A 226 18.93 3.50 10.92
C ILE A 226 20.10 3.69 11.85
N SER A 227 21.05 4.50 11.41
CA SER A 227 22.36 4.65 12.06
C SER A 227 22.26 5.08 13.53
N ALA A 228 21.23 5.84 13.88
CA ALA A 228 20.95 6.28 15.24
C ALA A 228 20.42 5.18 16.18
N LEU A 229 19.92 4.06 15.63
CA LEU A 229 19.44 2.89 16.40
C LEU A 229 20.46 1.75 16.36
N ASP A 230 20.93 1.41 15.16
CA ASP A 230 21.89 0.35 14.90
C ASP A 230 22.67 0.68 13.63
N ALA A 231 23.97 0.94 13.77
CA ALA A 231 24.83 1.32 12.66
C ALA A 231 25.31 0.11 11.82
N ALA A 232 25.07 -1.12 12.28
CA ALA A 232 25.56 -2.33 11.63
C ALA A 232 24.45 -3.13 10.94
N LEU A 233 23.24 -3.15 11.50
CA LEU A 233 22.16 -4.01 11.03
C LEU A 233 20.93 -3.20 10.59
N PRO A 234 20.33 -3.54 9.43
CA PRO A 234 19.01 -3.05 9.06
C PRO A 234 17.97 -3.36 10.15
N ALA A 235 16.93 -2.54 10.24
CA ALA A 235 15.88 -2.63 11.26
C ALA A 235 15.31 -4.05 11.44
N THR A 236 15.02 -4.77 10.36
CA THR A 236 14.50 -6.15 10.42
C THR A 236 15.46 -7.15 11.09
N LEU A 237 16.77 -6.89 11.05
CA LEU A 237 17.83 -7.75 11.60
C LEU A 237 18.29 -7.30 12.99
N SER A 238 17.85 -6.14 13.48
CA SER A 238 18.36 -5.54 14.71
C SER A 238 17.48 -5.88 15.93
N PRO A 239 18.01 -6.57 16.96
CA PRO A 239 17.29 -6.76 18.22
C PRO A 239 17.08 -5.43 18.98
N VAL A 240 17.88 -4.39 18.70
CA VAL A 240 17.68 -3.05 19.27
C VAL A 240 16.37 -2.46 18.76
N VAL A 241 16.10 -2.61 17.47
CA VAL A 241 14.87 -2.09 16.85
C VAL A 241 13.66 -2.95 17.24
N VAL A 242 13.78 -4.28 17.14
CA VAL A 242 12.64 -5.16 17.38
C VAL A 242 12.34 -5.36 18.86
N GLN A 243 13.32 -5.77 19.68
CA GLN A 243 13.06 -6.03 21.10
C GLN A 243 13.00 -4.74 21.89
N ARG A 244 14.07 -3.92 21.85
CA ARG A 244 14.16 -2.76 22.73
C ARG A 244 13.17 -1.68 22.31
N LEU A 245 13.20 -1.23 21.07
CA LEU A 245 12.32 -0.14 20.65
C LEU A 245 10.85 -0.58 20.53
N LEU A 246 10.55 -1.64 19.76
CA LEU A 246 9.15 -2.01 19.51
C LEU A 246 8.49 -2.76 20.69
N ARG A 247 9.14 -3.77 21.27
CA ARG A 247 8.54 -4.55 22.38
C ARG A 247 8.61 -3.83 23.72
N GLU A 248 9.79 -3.35 24.11
CA GLU A 248 10.01 -2.80 25.45
C GLU A 248 9.56 -1.34 25.56
N GLU A 249 10.06 -0.44 24.70
CA GLU A 249 9.77 1.00 24.78
C GLU A 249 8.36 1.35 24.30
N LEU A 250 7.91 0.80 23.16
CA LEU A 250 6.56 1.04 22.63
C LEU A 250 5.50 0.07 23.19
N GLY A 251 5.89 -0.96 23.93
CA GLY A 251 4.97 -1.89 24.59
C GLY A 251 4.16 -2.79 23.64
N PHE A 252 4.61 -3.00 22.40
CA PHE A 252 3.87 -3.82 21.44
C PHE A 252 4.03 -5.32 21.72
N ASP A 253 2.95 -6.07 21.94
CA ASP A 253 3.00 -7.54 22.15
C ASP A 253 2.32 -8.38 21.04
N GLY A 254 1.85 -7.73 19.96
CA GLY A 254 1.25 -8.42 18.81
C GLY A 254 2.28 -9.14 17.92
N VAL A 255 1.88 -9.62 16.74
CA VAL A 255 2.81 -10.30 15.82
C VAL A 255 3.71 -9.30 15.11
N VAL A 256 5.02 -9.57 15.09
CA VAL A 256 5.98 -8.82 14.27
C VAL A 256 6.35 -9.63 13.04
N SER A 257 6.20 -9.02 11.86
CA SER A 257 6.57 -9.59 10.57
C SER A 257 7.80 -8.91 9.99
N THR A 258 8.58 -9.63 9.20
CA THR A 258 9.48 -8.98 8.24
C THR A 258 8.68 -8.37 7.08
N ASP A 259 9.26 -7.36 6.42
CA ASP A 259 9.01 -7.13 5.00
C ASP A 259 9.59 -8.30 4.16
N CYS A 260 9.43 -8.31 2.84
CA CYS A 260 9.86 -9.40 2.00
C CYS A 260 11.40 -9.56 1.99
N LEU A 261 11.91 -10.67 2.55
CA LEU A 261 13.35 -10.95 2.61
C LEU A 261 14.00 -11.25 1.25
N GLU A 262 13.23 -11.22 0.16
CA GLU A 262 13.72 -11.32 -1.20
C GLU A 262 14.00 -9.95 -1.86
N MET A 263 13.81 -8.85 -1.14
CA MET A 263 14.10 -7.49 -1.60
C MET A 263 15.62 -7.22 -1.73
N GLY A 264 15.98 -6.24 -2.57
CA GLY A 264 17.37 -5.88 -2.85
C GLY A 264 18.17 -5.46 -1.61
N ALA A 265 17.54 -4.73 -0.68
CA ALA A 265 18.14 -4.32 0.60
C ALA A 265 18.69 -5.49 1.45
N ILE A 266 18.17 -6.71 1.25
CA ILE A 266 18.64 -7.91 1.93
C ILE A 266 19.47 -8.78 0.99
N THR A 267 18.92 -9.14 -0.17
CA THR A 267 19.52 -10.16 -1.06
C THR A 267 20.86 -9.75 -1.68
N ARG A 268 21.19 -8.45 -1.70
CA ARG A 268 22.51 -7.96 -2.13
C ARG A 268 23.59 -8.03 -1.05
N HIS A 269 23.20 -8.12 0.22
CA HIS A 269 24.09 -7.97 1.37
C HIS A 269 24.15 -9.21 2.25
N PHE A 270 23.13 -10.07 2.21
CA PHE A 270 22.99 -11.23 3.09
C PHE A 270 22.48 -12.46 2.32
N THR A 271 22.78 -13.66 2.83
CA THR A 271 22.30 -14.93 2.26
C THR A 271 20.98 -15.36 2.91
N PRO A 272 20.05 -16.03 2.18
CA PRO A 272 18.72 -16.35 2.70
C PRO A 272 18.74 -17.14 4.03
N GLY A 273 19.55 -18.20 4.13
CA GLY A 273 19.64 -19.00 5.35
C GLY A 273 20.11 -18.20 6.57
N GLU A 274 21.19 -17.40 6.43
CA GLU A 274 21.74 -16.60 7.53
C GLU A 274 20.78 -15.48 7.94
N THR A 275 20.22 -14.75 6.97
CA THR A 275 19.20 -13.71 7.21
C THR A 275 18.05 -14.25 8.04
N THR A 276 17.53 -15.42 7.69
CA THR A 276 16.37 -16.02 8.36
C THR A 276 16.66 -16.29 9.86
N VAL A 277 17.87 -16.76 10.18
CA VAL A 277 18.28 -16.98 11.57
C VAL A 277 18.44 -15.65 12.31
N LEU A 278 19.04 -14.64 11.67
CA LEU A 278 19.23 -13.32 12.26
C LEU A 278 17.90 -12.60 12.56
N VAL A 279 16.92 -12.63 11.65
CA VAL A 279 15.60 -12.03 11.92
C VAL A 279 14.87 -12.73 13.06
N ALA A 280 14.99 -14.06 13.17
CA ALA A 280 14.42 -14.80 14.28
C ALA A 280 15.10 -14.41 15.61
N LEU A 281 16.43 -14.29 15.62
CA LEU A 281 17.18 -13.80 16.78
C LEU A 281 16.84 -12.36 17.16
N ALA A 282 16.54 -11.51 16.17
CA ALA A 282 16.06 -10.15 16.41
C ALA A 282 14.70 -10.12 17.11
N GLY A 283 13.91 -11.20 17.05
CA GLY A 283 12.60 -11.28 17.70
C GLY A 283 11.40 -11.25 16.75
N ILE A 284 11.63 -11.43 15.45
CA ILE A 284 10.55 -11.51 14.48
C ILE A 284 9.77 -12.83 14.65
N ASP A 285 8.44 -12.73 14.59
CA ASP A 285 7.56 -13.90 14.74
C ASP A 285 7.17 -14.51 13.37
N ALA A 286 6.89 -13.66 12.37
CA ALA A 286 6.48 -14.06 11.02
C ALA A 286 7.54 -13.66 9.98
N ILE A 287 8.15 -14.64 9.31
CA ILE A 287 9.28 -14.44 8.40
C ILE A 287 8.82 -14.67 6.96
N LEU A 288 8.92 -13.63 6.14
CA LEU A 288 8.28 -13.56 4.82
C LEU A 288 9.26 -13.75 3.65
N PHE A 289 9.01 -14.79 2.84
CA PHE A 289 9.68 -15.03 1.55
C PHE A 289 8.63 -15.15 0.43
N SER A 290 8.43 -14.07 -0.32
CA SER A 290 7.24 -13.94 -1.18
C SER A 290 7.29 -14.68 -2.52
N HIS A 291 8.45 -15.11 -3.03
CA HIS A 291 8.58 -15.47 -4.44
C HIS A 291 9.20 -16.83 -4.70
N THR A 292 10.39 -17.11 -4.15
CA THR A 292 11.26 -18.18 -4.64
C THR A 292 11.18 -19.44 -3.77
N PRO A 293 10.65 -20.57 -4.27
CA PRO A 293 10.50 -21.80 -3.47
C PRO A 293 11.82 -22.34 -2.91
N ALA A 294 12.91 -22.25 -3.66
CA ALA A 294 14.22 -22.68 -3.17
C ALA A 294 14.68 -21.89 -1.93
N ARG A 295 14.47 -20.56 -1.92
CA ARG A 295 14.79 -19.70 -0.77
C ARG A 295 13.87 -19.97 0.42
N GLN A 296 12.59 -20.23 0.17
CA GLN A 296 11.62 -20.59 1.21
C GLN A 296 12.00 -21.92 1.90
N ALA A 297 12.43 -22.92 1.13
CA ALA A 297 12.92 -24.19 1.67
C ALA A 297 14.21 -24.00 2.47
N GLU A 298 15.18 -23.26 1.92
CA GLU A 298 16.44 -22.92 2.61
C GLU A 298 16.20 -22.20 3.94
N ALA A 299 15.27 -21.24 3.98
CA ALA A 299 14.90 -20.50 5.18
C ALA A 299 14.35 -21.43 6.29
N TYR A 300 13.42 -22.32 5.94
CA TYR A 300 12.89 -23.31 6.88
C TYR A 300 14.00 -24.23 7.41
N ASP A 301 14.85 -24.76 6.53
CA ASP A 301 15.91 -25.68 6.91
C ASP A 301 16.97 -24.97 7.80
N ALA A 302 17.30 -23.71 7.49
CA ALA A 302 18.22 -22.90 8.29
C ALA A 302 17.69 -22.64 9.71
N LEU A 303 16.41 -22.28 9.86
CA LEU A 303 15.78 -22.11 11.18
C LEU A 303 15.77 -23.40 11.98
N LEU A 304 15.43 -24.52 11.34
CA LEU A 304 15.40 -25.82 12.00
C LEU A 304 16.80 -26.23 12.47
N ASN A 305 17.81 -26.09 11.62
CA ASN A 305 19.21 -26.37 11.96
C ASN A 305 19.72 -25.45 13.09
N ALA A 306 19.40 -24.15 13.04
CA ALA A 306 19.76 -23.20 14.09
C ALA A 306 19.09 -23.54 15.43
N ALA A 307 17.84 -23.99 15.42
CA ALA A 307 17.14 -24.43 16.62
C ALA A 307 17.73 -25.72 17.20
N GLN A 308 18.03 -26.71 16.35
CA GLN A 308 18.61 -28.00 16.76
C GLN A 308 20.04 -27.85 17.32
N SER A 309 20.83 -26.95 16.74
CA SER A 309 22.18 -26.61 17.23
C SER A 309 22.19 -25.72 18.48
N GLY A 310 21.04 -25.15 18.86
CA GLY A 310 20.92 -24.20 19.97
C GLY A 310 21.33 -22.76 19.63
N ARG A 311 21.73 -22.49 18.38
CA ARG A 311 22.02 -21.14 17.89
C ARG A 311 20.77 -20.24 17.95
N LEU A 312 19.60 -20.78 17.65
CA LEU A 312 18.31 -20.14 17.87
C LEU A 312 17.67 -20.70 19.16
N PRO A 313 17.65 -19.95 20.27
CA PRO A 313 17.12 -20.45 21.53
C PRO A 313 15.64 -20.82 21.46
N MET A 314 15.26 -21.94 22.07
CA MET A 314 13.86 -22.40 22.15
C MET A 314 12.92 -21.36 22.77
N ALA A 315 13.41 -20.53 23.70
CA ALA A 315 12.62 -19.47 24.33
C ALA A 315 12.13 -18.42 23.31
N ILE A 316 12.94 -18.10 22.29
CA ILE A 316 12.57 -17.19 21.21
C ILE A 316 11.48 -17.84 20.34
N ILE A 317 11.69 -19.09 19.95
CA ILE A 317 10.73 -19.87 19.14
C ILE A 317 9.38 -20.00 19.85
N ASP A 318 9.40 -20.28 21.15
CA ASP A 318 8.20 -20.41 21.97
C ASP A 318 7.48 -19.07 22.16
N ALA A 319 8.21 -17.97 22.30
CA ALA A 319 7.62 -16.64 22.34
C ALA A 319 6.90 -16.29 21.03
N ALA A 320 7.57 -16.51 19.89
CA ALA A 320 6.97 -16.31 18.58
C ALA A 320 5.72 -17.17 18.37
N ASN A 321 5.78 -18.46 18.73
CA ASN A 321 4.65 -19.35 18.61
C ASN A 321 3.47 -18.94 19.50
N ARG A 322 3.69 -18.46 20.72
CA ARG A 322 2.61 -17.94 21.58
C ARG A 322 1.89 -16.75 20.96
N ARG A 323 2.63 -15.79 20.39
CA ARG A 323 2.04 -14.63 19.71
C ARG A 323 1.28 -15.04 18.45
N LEU A 324 1.87 -15.92 17.64
CA LEU A 324 1.21 -16.45 16.44
C LEU A 324 -0.05 -17.24 16.78
N ASP A 325 -0.10 -17.95 17.90
CA ASP A 325 -1.30 -18.66 18.35
C ASP A 325 -2.41 -17.69 18.74
N ALA A 326 -2.08 -16.66 19.54
CA ALA A 326 -3.03 -15.61 19.92
C ALA A 326 -3.55 -14.87 18.67
N PHE A 327 -2.65 -14.54 17.74
CA PHE A 327 -2.98 -13.90 16.48
C PHE A 327 -3.94 -14.76 15.64
N ARG A 328 -3.62 -16.05 15.47
CA ARG A 328 -4.47 -17.00 14.74
C ARG A 328 -5.84 -17.16 15.39
N ALA A 329 -5.90 -17.26 16.72
CA ALA A 329 -7.17 -17.32 17.44
C ALA A 329 -8.03 -16.07 17.22
N ALA A 330 -7.40 -14.90 17.06
CA ALA A 330 -8.11 -13.65 16.78
C ALA A 330 -8.66 -13.57 15.34
N ILE A 331 -8.01 -14.19 14.35
CA ILE A 331 -8.33 -13.95 12.92
C ILE A 331 -8.81 -15.18 12.13
N LEU A 332 -8.55 -16.42 12.56
CA LEU A 332 -9.01 -17.62 11.86
C LEU A 332 -10.47 -17.97 12.23
N LYS A 333 -11.38 -17.07 11.88
CA LYS A 333 -12.84 -17.24 12.05
C LYS A 333 -13.45 -17.93 10.80
N PRO A 334 -14.77 -18.15 10.73
CA PRO A 334 -15.44 -18.52 9.48
C PRO A 334 -15.34 -17.44 8.39
N ARG A 335 -15.47 -17.83 7.12
CA ARG A 335 -15.46 -16.92 5.96
C ARG A 335 -16.65 -15.94 6.05
N GLY A 336 -16.45 -14.73 5.54
CA GLY A 336 -17.49 -13.70 5.45
C GLY A 336 -18.53 -14.00 4.36
N ASP A 337 -19.59 -13.20 4.32
CA ASP A 337 -20.59 -13.27 3.24
C ASP A 337 -19.98 -12.89 1.89
N ARG A 338 -20.13 -13.75 0.89
CA ARG A 338 -19.62 -13.53 -0.48
C ARG A 338 -20.40 -12.43 -1.22
N GLY A 339 -21.66 -12.19 -0.84
CA GLY A 339 -22.51 -11.19 -1.48
C GLY A 339 -22.07 -9.73 -1.24
N VAL A 340 -21.15 -9.50 -0.30
CA VAL A 340 -20.62 -8.16 -0.03
C VAL A 340 -19.55 -7.73 -1.03
N ILE A 341 -18.91 -8.68 -1.74
CA ILE A 341 -17.85 -8.41 -2.71
C ILE A 341 -18.41 -7.52 -3.81
N ARG A 342 -17.83 -6.33 -3.97
CA ARG A 342 -18.24 -5.34 -4.97
C ARG A 342 -19.73 -4.99 -4.90
N SER A 343 -20.31 -5.02 -3.70
CA SER A 343 -21.71 -4.64 -3.50
C SER A 343 -21.95 -3.17 -3.82
N ALA A 344 -23.18 -2.82 -4.21
CA ALA A 344 -23.55 -1.43 -4.51
C ALA A 344 -23.30 -0.48 -3.33
N ALA A 345 -23.48 -0.96 -2.09
CA ALA A 345 -23.19 -0.19 -0.88
C ALA A 345 -21.69 0.10 -0.73
N HIS A 346 -20.83 -0.90 -0.95
CA HIS A 346 -19.38 -0.72 -0.90
C HIS A 346 -18.89 0.26 -1.97
N LEU A 347 -19.38 0.12 -3.21
CA LEU A 347 -19.05 1.04 -4.29
C LEU A 347 -19.50 2.47 -3.98
N HIS A 348 -20.69 2.64 -3.41
CA HIS A 348 -21.21 3.95 -3.01
C HIS A 348 -20.36 4.61 -1.91
N ASP A 349 -19.96 3.86 -0.90
CA ASP A 349 -19.17 4.39 0.22
C ASP A 349 -17.72 4.69 -0.20
N ALA A 350 -17.11 3.83 -1.02
CA ALA A 350 -15.79 4.08 -1.62
C ALA A 350 -15.82 5.35 -2.49
N ARG A 351 -16.90 5.53 -3.26
CA ARG A 351 -17.13 6.73 -4.06
C ARG A 351 -17.30 7.98 -3.21
N THR A 352 -18.04 7.88 -2.11
CA THR A 352 -18.26 8.98 -1.17
C THR A 352 -16.95 9.43 -0.52
N ALA A 353 -16.12 8.49 -0.07
CA ALA A 353 -14.79 8.78 0.44
C ALA A 353 -13.87 9.42 -0.62
N ALA A 354 -13.93 8.94 -1.86
CA ALA A 354 -13.16 9.51 -2.97
C ALA A 354 -13.52 10.97 -3.23
N ARG A 355 -14.81 11.31 -3.28
CA ARG A 355 -15.31 12.70 -3.44
C ARG A 355 -14.79 13.62 -2.36
N ALA A 356 -14.83 13.17 -1.10
CA ALA A 356 -14.35 13.94 0.04
C ALA A 356 -12.83 14.21 -0.01
N GLY A 357 -12.07 13.33 -0.68
CA GLY A 357 -10.63 13.46 -0.86
C GLY A 357 -10.19 14.34 -2.03
N VAL A 358 -11.08 14.73 -2.96
CA VAL A 358 -10.68 15.59 -4.10
C VAL A 358 -10.43 17.01 -3.60
N ALA A 359 -9.22 17.52 -3.84
CA ALA A 359 -8.79 18.86 -3.45
C ALA A 359 -8.65 19.79 -4.66
N LEU A 360 -9.18 21.01 -4.56
CA LEU A 360 -8.93 22.10 -5.49
C LEU A 360 -7.80 22.97 -4.94
N VAL A 361 -6.63 22.93 -5.59
CA VAL A 361 -5.43 23.65 -5.16
C VAL A 361 -5.37 25.05 -5.77
N LYS A 362 -5.80 25.19 -7.03
CA LYS A 362 -5.87 26.46 -7.74
C LYS A 362 -7.14 26.54 -8.57
N GLY A 363 -7.74 27.73 -8.62
CA GLY A 363 -8.94 28.04 -9.40
C GLY A 363 -10.12 28.39 -8.51
N ASP A 364 -11.26 28.70 -9.12
CA ASP A 364 -12.52 28.93 -8.40
C ASP A 364 -13.43 27.70 -8.45
N ALA A 365 -14.37 27.60 -7.50
CA ALA A 365 -15.36 26.51 -7.48
C ALA A 365 -16.35 26.58 -8.67
N GLY A 366 -16.46 27.73 -9.34
CA GLY A 366 -17.23 27.90 -10.57
C GLY A 366 -16.61 27.17 -11.78
N ILE A 367 -15.34 26.78 -11.69
CA ILE A 367 -14.68 25.85 -12.62
C ILE A 367 -15.34 24.47 -12.58
N ALA A 368 -15.97 24.07 -11.46
CA ALA A 368 -16.77 22.85 -11.42
C ALA A 368 -18.04 22.97 -12.28
N GLY A 369 -18.64 24.16 -12.43
CA GLY A 369 -19.91 24.37 -13.14
C GLY A 369 -19.87 24.40 -14.68
N GLY A 370 -19.03 23.58 -15.33
CA GLY A 370 -19.03 23.45 -16.80
C GLY A 370 -17.67 23.55 -17.50
N LEU A 371 -16.68 22.76 -17.06
CA LEU A 371 -15.42 22.62 -17.82
C LEU A 371 -15.62 21.87 -19.14
N LEU A 372 -16.64 21.02 -19.24
CA LEU A 372 -16.91 20.22 -20.44
C LEU A 372 -17.85 20.91 -21.43
N HIS A 373 -17.70 22.23 -21.62
CA HIS A 373 -18.38 22.94 -22.70
C HIS A 373 -17.46 23.07 -23.91
N GLY A 374 -17.98 22.73 -25.10
CA GLY A 374 -17.21 22.73 -26.33
C GLY A 374 -16.36 21.47 -26.50
N ARG A 375 -15.28 21.57 -27.28
CA ARG A 375 -14.33 20.47 -27.52
C ARG A 375 -13.41 20.31 -26.33
N VAL A 376 -13.47 19.14 -25.69
CA VAL A 376 -12.61 18.80 -24.55
C VAL A 376 -11.46 17.92 -25.04
N GLY A 377 -10.24 18.32 -24.70
CA GLY A 377 -9.05 17.50 -24.88
C GLY A 377 -8.58 16.93 -23.55
N VAL A 378 -8.12 15.68 -23.54
CA VAL A 378 -7.43 15.06 -22.40
C VAL A 378 -6.06 14.57 -22.86
N VAL A 379 -5.02 15.01 -22.17
CA VAL A 379 -3.66 14.49 -22.31
C VAL A 379 -3.26 13.78 -21.03
N GLU A 380 -3.10 12.46 -21.07
CA GLU A 380 -2.68 11.66 -19.92
C GLU A 380 -1.19 11.36 -19.96
N PHE A 381 -0.48 11.71 -18.88
CA PHE A 381 0.88 11.25 -18.64
C PHE A 381 0.82 9.96 -17.80
N PRO A 382 1.33 8.82 -18.32
CA PRO A 382 1.43 7.60 -17.52
C PRO A 382 2.45 7.78 -16.39
N SER A 383 2.42 6.94 -15.37
CA SER A 383 3.43 6.99 -14.30
C SER A 383 4.80 6.53 -14.83
N SER A 384 5.89 7.23 -14.49
CA SER A 384 7.26 6.78 -14.80
C SER A 384 7.68 5.59 -13.91
N LEU A 385 7.01 5.42 -12.76
CA LEU A 385 7.27 4.38 -11.78
C LEU A 385 6.53 3.05 -12.07
N GLU A 386 5.91 2.88 -13.24
CA GLU A 386 5.30 1.59 -13.60
C GLU A 386 6.39 0.51 -13.69
N SER A 387 6.61 -0.18 -12.59
CA SER A 387 7.50 -1.32 -12.43
C SER A 387 6.66 -2.53 -12.01
N GLY A 388 7.23 -3.74 -12.08
CA GLY A 388 6.62 -4.97 -11.51
C GLY A 388 6.41 -4.95 -9.98
N ILE A 389 6.48 -3.78 -9.34
CA ILE A 389 6.36 -3.58 -7.89
C ILE A 389 5.30 -2.50 -7.59
N VAL A 390 5.27 -1.44 -8.41
CA VAL A 390 4.17 -0.46 -8.49
C VAL A 390 3.32 -0.84 -9.70
N GLU A 391 2.55 -1.90 -9.55
CA GLU A 391 1.95 -2.62 -10.68
C GLU A 391 0.59 -2.05 -11.13
N GLN A 392 0.56 -1.69 -12.42
CA GLN A 392 -0.55 -1.49 -13.35
C GLN A 392 -1.88 -0.94 -12.79
N GLY A 393 -1.95 0.38 -12.67
CA GLY A 393 -3.23 1.12 -12.70
C GLY A 393 -3.35 2.13 -13.84
N GLY A 394 -2.31 2.28 -14.68
CA GLY A 394 -1.99 3.57 -15.27
C GLY A 394 -2.02 3.70 -16.78
N LEU A 395 -2.82 2.90 -17.51
CA LEU A 395 -3.22 3.26 -18.86
C LEU A 395 -4.73 3.10 -19.03
N THR A 396 -5.44 4.21 -19.28
CA THR A 396 -6.83 4.33 -19.79
C THR A 396 -8.00 4.37 -18.80
N GLY A 397 -7.78 4.30 -17.48
CA GLY A 397 -8.89 4.41 -16.51
C GLY A 397 -9.62 5.75 -16.58
N PHE A 398 -8.88 6.86 -16.60
CA PHE A 398 -9.46 8.20 -16.55
C PHE A 398 -10.20 8.54 -17.84
N ALA A 399 -9.58 8.29 -19.00
CA ALA A 399 -10.23 8.39 -20.29
C ALA A 399 -11.55 7.61 -20.39
N ARG A 400 -11.60 6.38 -19.87
CA ARG A 400 -12.81 5.56 -19.87
C ARG A 400 -13.92 6.21 -19.07
N GLN A 401 -13.58 6.75 -17.89
CA GLN A 401 -14.52 7.47 -17.04
C GLN A 401 -15.00 8.76 -17.72
N MET A 402 -14.09 9.55 -18.32
CA MET A 402 -14.42 10.77 -19.05
C MET A 402 -15.39 10.51 -20.21
N ARG A 403 -15.19 9.44 -21.00
CA ARG A 403 -16.08 9.10 -22.13
C ARG A 403 -17.52 8.77 -21.72
N GLN A 404 -17.77 8.40 -20.46
CA GLN A 404 -19.14 8.18 -19.99
C GLN A 404 -19.94 9.49 -19.89
N PHE A 405 -19.25 10.62 -19.67
CA PHE A 405 -19.88 11.94 -19.46
C PHE A 405 -19.66 12.89 -20.65
N ALA A 406 -18.54 12.75 -21.36
CA ALA A 406 -18.23 13.49 -22.57
C ALA A 406 -17.68 12.54 -23.65
N PRO A 407 -18.56 11.85 -24.42
CA PRO A 407 -18.17 10.88 -25.44
C PRO A 407 -17.27 11.44 -26.53
N GLU A 408 -17.45 12.73 -26.86
CA GLU A 408 -16.69 13.47 -27.88
C GLU A 408 -15.32 13.99 -27.40
N THR A 409 -14.83 13.49 -26.26
CA THR A 409 -13.52 13.91 -25.71
C THR A 409 -12.38 13.37 -26.56
N ASP A 410 -11.55 14.27 -27.07
CA ASP A 410 -10.29 13.93 -27.71
C ASP A 410 -9.27 13.47 -26.66
N LEU A 411 -8.76 12.25 -26.80
CA LEU A 411 -7.80 11.66 -25.85
C LEU A 411 -6.44 11.42 -26.50
N LEU A 412 -5.38 11.81 -25.80
CA LEU A 412 -4.02 11.42 -26.11
C LEU A 412 -3.32 10.91 -24.83
N VAL A 413 -2.72 9.72 -24.90
CA VAL A 413 -1.79 9.26 -23.87
C VAL A 413 -0.39 9.67 -24.31
N TRP A 414 0.27 10.50 -23.51
CA TRP A 414 1.52 11.12 -23.90
C TRP A 414 2.69 10.15 -23.83
N ARG A 415 3.50 10.15 -24.88
CA ARG A 415 4.89 9.67 -24.92
C ARG A 415 5.76 10.78 -25.49
N ALA A 416 7.07 10.69 -25.32
CA ALA A 416 8.00 11.72 -25.80
C ALA A 416 7.84 12.04 -27.31
N ALA A 417 7.52 11.04 -28.13
CA ALA A 417 7.26 11.21 -29.57
C ALA A 417 5.93 11.90 -29.91
N ASP A 418 4.99 11.98 -28.95
CA ASP A 418 3.63 12.50 -29.15
C ASP A 418 3.51 13.99 -28.79
N GLN A 419 4.63 14.69 -28.49
CA GLN A 419 4.63 16.08 -28.03
C GLN A 419 3.93 17.03 -29.01
N GLU A 420 4.23 16.95 -30.31
CA GLU A 420 3.60 17.81 -31.32
C GLU A 420 2.08 17.52 -31.43
N ALA A 421 1.68 16.25 -31.35
CA ALA A 421 0.28 15.87 -31.37
C ALA A 421 -0.48 16.38 -30.12
N ALA A 422 0.16 16.35 -28.95
CA ALA A 422 -0.39 16.89 -27.71
C ALA A 422 -0.55 18.42 -27.77
N LEU A 423 0.42 19.14 -28.34
CA LEU A 423 0.33 20.59 -28.57
C LEU A 423 -0.78 20.94 -29.57
N ALA A 424 -0.91 20.17 -30.65
CA ALA A 424 -1.99 20.34 -31.62
C ALA A 424 -3.38 20.08 -31.02
N LEU A 425 -3.49 19.09 -30.12
CA LEU A 425 -4.70 18.86 -29.33
C LEU A 425 -5.00 20.03 -28.39
N ALA A 426 -4.00 20.51 -27.65
CA ALA A 426 -4.12 21.64 -26.74
C ALA A 426 -4.63 22.91 -27.44
N ALA A 427 -4.14 23.19 -28.65
CA ALA A 427 -4.51 24.38 -29.42
C ALA A 427 -5.94 24.34 -30.01
N ARG A 428 -6.53 23.15 -30.23
CA ARG A 428 -7.85 23.00 -30.88
C ARG A 428 -9.03 22.86 -29.91
N CYS A 429 -8.75 22.46 -28.67
CA CYS A 429 -9.78 22.24 -27.65
C CYS A 429 -10.13 23.55 -26.92
N ASP A 430 -11.39 23.67 -26.53
CA ASP A 430 -11.89 24.79 -25.74
C ASP A 430 -11.44 24.66 -24.28
N THR A 431 -11.37 23.42 -23.79
CA THR A 431 -10.82 23.05 -22.49
C THR A 431 -9.88 21.87 -22.63
N LEU A 432 -8.67 22.02 -22.09
CA LEU A 432 -7.68 20.95 -21.99
C LEU A 432 -7.57 20.46 -20.55
N ILE A 433 -7.63 19.15 -20.37
CA ILE A 433 -7.27 18.48 -19.12
C ILE A 433 -5.94 17.78 -19.32
N VAL A 434 -4.94 18.12 -18.52
CA VAL A 434 -3.68 17.40 -18.46
C VAL A 434 -3.68 16.59 -17.17
N ALA A 435 -3.61 15.26 -17.28
CA ALA A 435 -3.59 14.36 -16.13
C ALA A 435 -2.17 13.84 -15.90
N THR A 436 -1.62 14.08 -14.72
CA THR A 436 -0.25 13.66 -14.37
C THR A 436 -0.24 12.61 -13.27
N ARG A 437 0.78 11.75 -13.29
CA ARG A 437 1.02 10.70 -12.28
C ARG A 437 2.46 10.76 -11.81
N GLY A 438 2.76 11.71 -10.92
CA GLY A 438 4.11 11.87 -10.38
C GLY A 438 5.09 12.46 -11.38
N ALA A 439 4.65 13.44 -12.17
CA ALA A 439 5.51 14.12 -13.15
C ALA A 439 6.75 14.77 -12.51
N HIS A 440 6.67 15.22 -11.26
CA HIS A 440 7.81 15.78 -10.51
C HIS A 440 9.06 14.87 -10.42
N LEU A 441 8.93 13.57 -10.70
CA LEU A 441 10.05 12.62 -10.71
C LEU A 441 10.81 12.58 -12.05
N ASP A 442 10.36 13.31 -13.07
CA ASP A 442 10.91 13.27 -14.43
C ASP A 442 10.83 14.67 -15.07
N GLU A 443 11.97 15.36 -15.12
CA GLU A 443 12.08 16.73 -15.62
C GLU A 443 11.58 16.88 -17.06
N ALA A 444 11.82 15.90 -17.93
CA ALA A 444 11.36 15.94 -19.32
C ALA A 444 9.83 15.93 -19.41
N ARG A 445 9.16 15.19 -18.52
CA ARG A 445 7.69 15.20 -18.43
C ARG A 445 7.16 16.51 -17.87
N VAL A 446 7.84 17.11 -16.90
CA VAL A 446 7.48 18.43 -16.38
C VAL A 446 7.49 19.46 -17.50
N ASP A 447 8.56 19.51 -18.28
CA ASP A 447 8.68 20.46 -19.39
C ASP A 447 7.65 20.23 -20.49
N ALA A 448 7.40 18.97 -20.84
CA ALA A 448 6.37 18.62 -21.82
C ALA A 448 4.97 19.04 -21.37
N ALA A 449 4.57 18.69 -20.14
CA ALA A 449 3.28 19.05 -19.57
C ALA A 449 3.09 20.57 -19.47
N ARG A 450 4.14 21.30 -19.09
CA ARG A 450 4.14 22.77 -19.03
C ARG A 450 3.84 23.39 -20.39
N GLN A 451 4.53 22.94 -21.45
CA GLN A 451 4.29 23.44 -22.81
C GLN A 451 2.85 23.17 -23.26
N ILE A 452 2.34 21.96 -22.98
CA ILE A 452 0.98 21.54 -23.34
C ILE A 452 -0.08 22.36 -22.59
N LEU A 453 0.08 22.58 -21.28
CA LEU A 453 -0.82 23.40 -20.46
C LEU A 453 -0.90 24.84 -20.98
N ARG A 454 0.25 25.44 -21.34
CA ARG A 454 0.34 26.83 -21.86
C ARG A 454 -0.23 26.98 -23.28
N ALA A 455 -0.29 25.90 -24.05
CA ALA A 455 -0.80 25.93 -25.43
C ALA A 455 -2.34 25.99 -25.50
N SER A 456 -3.04 25.69 -24.40
CA SER A 456 -4.51 25.77 -24.34
C SER A 456 -5.00 27.11 -23.80
N ARG A 457 -6.18 27.53 -24.26
CA ARG A 457 -6.87 28.72 -23.75
C ARG A 457 -7.39 28.53 -22.33
N ARG A 458 -7.87 27.32 -21.99
CA ARG A 458 -8.39 26.95 -20.66
C ARG A 458 -7.83 25.59 -20.29
N SER A 459 -6.92 25.57 -19.33
CA SER A 459 -6.23 24.36 -18.90
C SER A 459 -6.60 23.96 -17.48
N VAL A 460 -6.77 22.66 -17.27
CA VAL A 460 -6.92 22.03 -15.96
C VAL A 460 -5.81 21.01 -15.81
N LEU A 461 -5.06 21.11 -14.72
CA LEU A 461 -4.20 20.04 -14.28
C LEU A 461 -4.97 19.13 -13.32
N ALA A 462 -4.97 17.83 -13.62
CA ALA A 462 -5.40 16.78 -12.72
C ALA A 462 -4.18 16.00 -12.22
N ALA A 463 -3.69 16.34 -11.04
CA ALA A 463 -2.62 15.61 -10.36
C ALA A 463 -3.21 14.33 -9.73
N LEU A 464 -3.10 13.23 -10.46
CA LEU A 464 -3.77 11.97 -10.11
C LEU A 464 -3.05 11.19 -9.02
N ARG A 465 -1.77 11.44 -8.76
CA ARG A 465 -1.01 10.78 -7.69
C ARG A 465 -0.35 11.81 -6.79
N SER A 466 0.92 12.13 -7.05
CA SER A 466 1.68 13.02 -6.19
C SER A 466 1.13 14.45 -6.21
N PRO A 467 0.85 15.05 -5.04
CA PRO A 467 0.43 16.44 -4.96
C PRO A 467 1.54 17.43 -5.33
N PHE A 468 2.82 17.02 -5.35
CA PHE A 468 3.92 17.89 -5.77
C PHE A 468 3.84 18.30 -7.24
N ASP A 469 3.12 17.54 -8.07
CA ASP A 469 2.81 17.97 -9.43
C ASP A 469 2.02 19.29 -9.40
N ALA A 470 1.11 19.50 -8.43
CA ALA A 470 0.31 20.72 -8.34
C ALA A 470 1.17 21.99 -8.19
N GLU A 471 2.20 21.94 -7.35
CA GLU A 471 3.11 23.07 -7.11
C GLU A 471 3.89 23.47 -8.37
N LEU A 472 4.32 22.48 -9.17
CA LEU A 472 5.17 22.70 -10.36
C LEU A 472 4.48 23.46 -11.50
N PHE A 473 3.14 23.48 -11.49
CA PHE A 473 2.33 24.02 -12.58
C PHE A 473 1.39 25.15 -12.11
N MET A 474 1.66 25.75 -10.95
CA MET A 474 0.87 26.87 -10.40
C MET A 474 0.80 28.06 -11.36
N ASP A 475 1.82 28.31 -12.18
CA ASP A 475 1.82 29.40 -13.16
C ASP A 475 1.30 28.96 -14.55
N ASP A 476 1.12 27.67 -14.76
CA ASP A 476 0.87 27.07 -16.09
C ASP A 476 -0.59 26.67 -16.29
N ALA A 477 -1.24 26.15 -15.24
CA ALA A 477 -2.61 25.66 -15.30
C ALA A 477 -3.63 26.72 -14.83
N GLY A 478 -4.79 26.81 -15.49
CA GLY A 478 -5.90 27.66 -15.05
C GLY A 478 -6.58 27.15 -13.78
N ALA A 479 -6.70 25.83 -13.65
CA ALA A 479 -7.19 25.14 -12.46
C ALA A 479 -6.31 23.94 -12.12
N ILE A 480 -6.23 23.57 -10.84
CA ILE A 480 -5.45 22.42 -10.39
C ILE A 480 -6.25 21.61 -9.38
N LEU A 481 -6.47 20.33 -9.70
CA LEU A 481 -7.15 19.35 -8.87
C LEU A 481 -6.20 18.21 -8.48
N CYS A 482 -6.27 17.77 -7.23
CA CYS A 482 -5.56 16.60 -6.72
C CYS A 482 -6.56 15.51 -6.31
N THR A 483 -6.32 14.27 -6.77
CA THR A 483 -7.11 13.10 -6.35
C THR A 483 -6.35 12.17 -5.41
N PHE A 484 -5.02 12.34 -5.31
CA PHE A 484 -4.13 11.54 -4.46
C PHE A 484 -4.22 10.02 -4.71
N GLY A 485 -4.53 9.64 -5.94
CA GLY A 485 -4.62 8.27 -6.44
C GLY A 485 -5.50 8.19 -7.68
N ASP A 486 -5.26 7.15 -8.48
CA ASP A 486 -5.91 6.88 -9.75
C ASP A 486 -6.75 5.61 -9.75
N ALA A 487 -7.21 5.17 -8.57
CA ALA A 487 -8.20 4.11 -8.45
C ALA A 487 -9.57 4.54 -9.03
N GLU A 488 -10.38 3.57 -9.46
CA GLU A 488 -11.69 3.76 -10.06
C GLU A 488 -12.59 4.79 -9.33
N PRO A 489 -12.80 4.71 -7.99
CA PRO A 489 -13.64 5.68 -7.30
C PRO A 489 -13.05 7.10 -7.31
N GLN A 490 -11.72 7.25 -7.27
CA GLN A 490 -11.03 8.55 -7.31
C GLN A 490 -11.11 9.19 -8.69
N LEU A 491 -10.86 8.41 -9.75
CA LEU A 491 -10.91 8.91 -11.12
C LEU A 491 -12.28 9.43 -11.49
N ALA A 492 -13.34 8.71 -11.13
CA ALA A 492 -14.66 9.19 -11.49
C ALA A 492 -15.20 10.23 -10.49
N ALA A 493 -14.69 10.33 -9.25
CA ALA A 493 -14.96 11.49 -8.39
C ALA A 493 -14.37 12.77 -8.99
N LEU A 494 -13.19 12.67 -9.62
CA LEU A 494 -12.63 13.76 -10.42
C LEU A 494 -13.54 14.12 -11.59
N VAL A 495 -14.06 13.14 -12.35
CA VAL A 495 -15.02 13.42 -13.43
C VAL A 495 -16.26 14.16 -12.92
N GLU A 496 -16.83 13.72 -11.79
CA GLU A 496 -17.99 14.39 -11.16
C GLU A 496 -17.70 15.84 -10.76
N VAL A 497 -16.47 16.13 -10.31
CA VAL A 497 -16.01 17.50 -10.04
C VAL A 497 -15.87 18.30 -11.32
N LEU A 498 -15.27 17.71 -12.37
CA LEU A 498 -15.08 18.38 -13.67
C LEU A 498 -16.40 18.72 -14.37
N VAL A 499 -17.46 17.92 -14.16
CA VAL A 499 -18.81 18.17 -14.71
C VAL A 499 -19.73 18.95 -13.76
N GLY A 500 -19.26 19.29 -12.56
CA GLY A 500 -20.02 20.14 -11.62
C GLY A 500 -21.08 19.44 -10.80
N GLN A 501 -21.05 18.12 -10.75
CA GLN A 501 -21.92 17.34 -9.89
C GLN A 501 -21.47 17.35 -8.42
N VAL A 502 -20.18 17.57 -8.19
CA VAL A 502 -19.57 17.60 -6.85
C VAL A 502 -18.68 18.82 -6.71
N VAL A 503 -18.79 19.52 -5.58
CA VAL A 503 -17.85 20.58 -5.20
C VAL A 503 -16.69 19.94 -4.42
N PRO A 504 -15.43 20.11 -4.85
CA PRO A 504 -14.28 19.54 -4.14
C PRO A 504 -14.14 20.17 -2.76
N SER A 505 -13.85 19.35 -1.75
CA SER A 505 -13.78 19.78 -0.34
C SER A 505 -12.52 19.31 0.39
N GLY A 506 -11.72 18.48 -0.28
CA GLY A 506 -10.45 17.99 0.22
C GLY A 506 -9.41 19.10 0.31
N ARG A 507 -8.41 18.89 1.15
CA ARG A 507 -7.27 19.79 1.36
C ARG A 507 -5.97 19.02 1.19
N LEU A 508 -4.89 19.70 0.81
CA LEU A 508 -3.57 19.06 0.77
C LEU A 508 -3.21 18.56 2.17
N PRO A 509 -2.93 17.25 2.35
CA PRO A 509 -2.57 16.67 3.65
C PRO A 509 -1.05 16.78 3.90
N LEU A 510 -0.41 17.80 3.34
CA LEU A 510 1.01 18.08 3.48
C LEU A 510 1.16 19.55 3.87
N GLU A 511 2.10 19.86 4.76
CA GLU A 511 2.47 21.24 5.00
C GLU A 511 3.06 21.86 3.71
N ALA A 512 2.69 23.11 3.43
CA ALA A 512 3.30 23.89 2.36
C ALA A 512 4.74 24.21 2.75
N ARG A 513 5.68 23.29 2.51
CA ARG A 513 7.09 23.53 2.77
C ARG A 513 7.63 24.45 1.69
N ALA A 514 8.03 25.66 2.08
CA ALA A 514 9.02 26.40 1.32
C ALA A 514 10.27 25.50 1.22
N ARG A 515 10.63 25.13 0.00
CA ARG A 515 11.70 24.18 -0.32
C ARG A 515 13.02 24.50 0.37
#